data_AF-R0LAF9-F1
#
_entry.id   AF-R0LAF9-F1
#
_cell.length_a   1.000
_cell.length_b   1.000
_cell.length_c   1.000
_cell.angle_alpha   90.00
_cell.angle_beta   90.00
_cell.angle_gamma   90.00
#
_symmetry.space_group_name_H-M   'P 1'
#
loop_
_entity.id
_entity.type
_entity.pdbx_description
1 polymer ?
#
loop_
_entity_poly.entity_id
_entity_poly.type
_entity_poly.pdbx_seq_one_letter_code
_entity_poly.pdbx_strand_id
1 'polypeptide(L)'
;MYFPEVKNHPDKYLQRCPESVKKWLKQLKSAGKILLLITSSHSDYCRLLCEYILGNDFEEYFDIVITNALKPGFFSHTPNQRPFRTLGK
;
A
#
# COMPACT_ATOMS: atom_id res chain seq x y z
N MET A 1 1.38 -7.35 18.34
CA MET A 1 1.54 -7.22 16.88
C MET A 1 0.37 -7.93 16.23
N TYR A 2 -0.41 -7.25 15.38
CA TYR A 2 -1.54 -7.88 14.70
C TYR A 2 -1.02 -8.87 13.63
N PHE A 3 -1.70 -10.01 13.45
CA PHE A 3 -1.43 -11.04 12.42
C PHE A 3 -0.03 -11.70 12.45
N PRO A 4 0.40 -12.29 13.58
CA PRO A 4 1.71 -12.94 13.68
C PRO A 4 1.93 -14.06 12.65
N GLU A 5 0.89 -14.83 12.35
CA GLU A 5 0.97 -15.91 11.36
C GLU A 5 1.24 -15.40 9.94
N VAL A 6 0.61 -14.30 9.53
CA VAL A 6 0.86 -13.70 8.21
C VAL A 6 2.29 -13.16 8.13
N LYS A 7 2.81 -12.62 9.23
CA LYS A 7 4.19 -12.14 9.29
C LYS A 7 5.22 -13.27 9.25
N ASN A 8 4.98 -14.36 9.97
CA ASN A 8 5.92 -15.47 10.08
C ASN A 8 5.85 -16.42 8.88
N HIS A 9 4.67 -16.53 8.24
CA HIS A 9 4.42 -17.45 7.12
C HIS A 9 3.66 -16.75 5.98
N PRO A 10 4.18 -15.65 5.42
CA PRO A 10 3.46 -14.85 4.43
C PRO A 10 3.10 -15.66 3.17
N ASP A 11 3.88 -16.67 2.81
CA ASP A 11 3.63 -17.58 1.67
C ASP A 11 2.33 -18.38 1.78
N LYS A 12 1.84 -18.65 3.00
CA LYS A 12 0.58 -19.36 3.21
C LYS A 12 -0.66 -18.49 2.96
N TYR A 13 -0.51 -17.18 3.08
CA TYR A 13 -1.64 -16.23 3.09
C TYR A 13 -1.61 -15.24 1.93
N LEU A 14 -0.43 -15.00 1.35
CA LEU A 14 -0.18 -13.97 0.36
C LEU A 14 0.37 -14.58 -0.93
N GLN A 15 -0.22 -14.18 -2.05
CA GLN A 15 0.30 -14.52 -3.37
C GLN A 15 1.23 -13.42 -3.88
N ARG A 16 2.36 -13.82 -4.44
CA ARG A 16 3.26 -12.89 -5.14
C ARG A 16 2.52 -12.29 -6.34
N CYS A 17 2.70 -11.00 -6.55
CA CYS A 17 2.10 -10.30 -7.69
C CYS A 17 2.74 -10.81 -8.99
N PRO A 18 1.94 -11.19 -10.00
CA PRO A 18 2.47 -11.58 -11.30
C PRO A 18 3.28 -10.44 -11.95
N GLU A 19 4.39 -10.79 -12.62
CA GLU A 19 5.24 -9.81 -13.30
C GLU A 19 4.49 -8.99 -14.38
N SER A 20 3.46 -9.57 -15.00
CA SER A 20 2.60 -8.87 -15.95
C SER A 20 1.86 -7.68 -15.31
N VAL A 21 1.38 -7.84 -14.08
CA VAL A 21 0.69 -6.77 -13.34
C VAL A 21 1.68 -5.70 -12.91
N LYS A 22 2.85 -6.09 -12.40
CA LYS A 22 3.93 -5.15 -12.05
C LYS A 22 4.36 -4.31 -13.26
N LYS A 23 4.53 -4.96 -14.41
CA LYS A 23 4.85 -4.28 -15.68
C LYS A 23 3.74 -3.31 -16.08
N TRP A 24 2.48 -3.72 -15.95
CA TRP A 24 1.33 -2.86 -16.25
C TRP A 24 1.27 -1.61 -15.35
N LEU A 25 1.54 -1.74 -14.05
CA LEU A 25 1.62 -0.59 -13.14
C LEU A 25 2.71 0.40 -13.58
N LYS A 26 3.90 -0.10 -13.94
CA LYS A 26 5.00 0.73 -14.48
C LYS A 26 4.59 1.40 -15.80
N GLN A 27 3.87 0.69 -16.67
CA GLN A 27 3.35 1.25 -17.92
C GLN A 27 2.35 2.39 -17.68
N LEU A 28 1.41 2.23 -16.74
CA LEU A 28 0.48 3.29 -16.36
C LEU A 28 1.21 4.55 -15.90
N LYS A 29 2.22 4.41 -15.02
CA LYS A 29 3.08 5.54 -14.59
C LYS A 29 3.78 6.19 -15.79
N SER A 30 4.41 5.39 -16.66
CA SER A 30 5.09 5.93 -17.85
C SER A 30 4.16 6.62 -18.84
N ALA A 31 2.87 6.26 -18.84
CA ALA A 31 1.82 6.91 -19.63
C ALA A 31 1.27 8.18 -18.94
N GLY A 32 1.92 8.66 -17.87
CA GLY A 32 1.55 9.87 -17.15
C GLY A 32 0.36 9.71 -16.21
N LYS A 33 -0.02 8.49 -15.83
CA LYS A 33 -1.06 8.27 -14.82
C LYS A 33 -0.48 8.41 -13.41
N ILE A 34 -1.27 9.01 -12.52
CA ILE A 34 -0.96 9.06 -11.08
C ILE A 34 -1.56 7.84 -10.42
N LEU A 35 -0.73 7.01 -9.80
CA LEU A 35 -1.14 5.79 -9.13
C LEU A 35 -1.14 5.99 -7.61
N LEU A 36 -2.29 5.70 -6.99
CA LEU A 36 -2.48 5.82 -5.55
C LEU A 36 -2.75 4.44 -4.93
N LEU A 37 -1.96 4.06 -3.94
CA LEU A 37 -2.29 2.97 -3.01
C LEU A 37 -2.92 3.56 -1.75
N ILE A 38 -4.15 3.15 -1.42
CA ILE A 38 -4.85 3.61 -0.21
C ILE A 38 -5.43 2.46 0.63
N THR A 39 -4.89 2.28 1.83
CA THR A 39 -5.26 1.19 2.75
C THR A 39 -5.67 1.70 4.13
N SER A 40 -6.61 1.01 4.77
CA SER A 40 -6.97 1.26 6.18
C SER A 40 -5.98 0.61 7.16
N SER A 41 -5.05 -0.22 6.66
CA SER A 41 -4.04 -0.89 7.46
C SER A 41 -3.00 0.09 8.01
N HIS A 42 -2.36 -0.28 9.12
CA HIS A 42 -1.20 0.44 9.64
C HIS A 42 -0.01 0.34 8.67
N SER A 43 0.91 1.31 8.75
CA SER A 43 2.02 1.45 7.79
C SER A 43 3.00 0.28 7.79
N ASP A 44 3.36 -0.23 8.96
CA ASP A 44 4.24 -1.41 9.12
C ASP A 44 3.63 -2.66 8.46
N TYR A 45 2.34 -2.89 8.64
CA TYR A 45 1.64 -4.01 8.03
C TYR A 45 1.50 -3.83 6.52
N CYS A 46 1.17 -2.62 6.05
CA CYS A 46 1.15 -2.30 4.63
C CYS A 46 2.50 -2.61 3.97
N ARG A 47 3.59 -2.14 4.56
CA ARG A 47 4.95 -2.39 4.08
C ARG A 47 5.25 -3.89 4.03
N LEU A 48 5.00 -4.64 5.11
CA LEU A 48 5.21 -6.08 5.13
C LEU A 48 4.46 -6.80 3.99
N LEU A 49 3.19 -6.48 3.79
CA LEU A 49 2.39 -7.09 2.73
C LEU A 49 2.92 -6.71 1.35
N CYS A 50 3.21 -5.43 1.12
CA CYS A 50 3.65 -4.94 -0.19
C CYS A 50 5.07 -5.41 -0.54
N GLU A 51 6.00 -5.45 0.40
CA GLU A 51 7.33 -6.01 0.19
C GLU A 51 7.26 -7.48 -0.21
N TYR A 52 6.36 -8.24 0.43
CA TYR A 52 6.12 -9.62 0.03
C TYR A 52 5.44 -9.70 -1.35
N ILE A 53 4.36 -8.97 -1.59
CA ILE A 53 3.55 -9.13 -2.80
C ILE A 53 4.25 -8.54 -4.04
N LEU A 54 4.80 -7.33 -3.94
CA LEU A 54 5.30 -6.54 -5.06
C LEU A 54 6.83 -6.52 -5.14
N GLY A 55 7.53 -6.56 -3.99
CA GLY A 55 8.98 -6.44 -3.89
C GLY A 55 9.40 -5.34 -2.90
N ASN A 56 10.67 -5.34 -2.47
CA ASN A 56 11.17 -4.37 -1.49
C ASN A 56 11.08 -2.91 -1.96
N ASP A 57 11.07 -2.70 -3.27
CA ASP A 57 10.94 -1.45 -4.00
C ASP A 57 9.48 -1.11 -4.36
N PHE A 58 8.49 -1.68 -3.65
CA PHE A 58 7.08 -1.55 -4.05
C PHE A 58 6.59 -0.10 -4.18
N GLU A 59 7.19 0.83 -3.42
CA GLU A 59 6.84 2.25 -3.44
C GLU A 59 7.04 2.84 -4.85
N GLU A 60 7.95 2.29 -5.68
CA GLU A 60 8.17 2.73 -7.07
C GLU A 60 6.93 2.54 -7.98
N TYR A 61 6.04 1.62 -7.65
CA TYR A 61 4.82 1.37 -8.42
C TYR A 61 3.73 2.42 -8.21
N PHE A 62 3.85 3.27 -7.19
CA PHE A 62 2.83 4.25 -6.82
C PHE A 62 3.44 5.65 -6.74
N ASP A 63 2.63 6.68 -6.96
CA ASP A 63 3.03 8.08 -6.74
C ASP A 63 2.71 8.51 -5.31
N ILE A 64 1.67 7.88 -4.74
CA ILE A 64 1.19 8.17 -3.39
C ILE A 64 0.83 6.86 -2.71
N VAL A 65 1.29 6.70 -1.47
CA VAL A 65 0.90 5.59 -0.58
C VAL A 65 0.27 6.20 0.68
N ILE A 66 -1.00 5.91 0.91
CA ILE A 66 -1.76 6.35 2.08
C ILE A 66 -2.13 5.14 2.92
N THR A 67 -1.60 5.09 4.14
CA THR A 67 -1.94 4.08 5.15
C THR A 67 -2.86 4.68 6.20
N ASN A 68 -3.44 3.86 7.07
CA ASN A 68 -4.35 4.30 8.13
C ASN A 68 -5.51 5.17 7.60
N ALA A 69 -5.98 4.90 6.38
CA ALA A 69 -7.04 5.71 5.76
C ALA A 69 -8.35 5.66 6.58
N LEU A 70 -8.60 4.57 7.32
CA LEU A 70 -9.81 4.39 8.12
C LEU A 70 -11.09 4.63 7.30
N LYS A 71 -11.14 3.98 6.11
CA LYS A 71 -12.30 3.99 5.20
C LYS A 71 -13.55 3.44 5.91
N PRO A 72 -14.76 3.95 5.61
CA PRO A 72 -15.08 4.93 4.56
C PRO A 72 -14.78 6.39 4.96
N GLY A 73 -14.51 6.64 6.25
CA GLY A 73 -14.34 7.99 6.81
C GLY A 73 -13.27 8.86 6.14
N PHE A 74 -12.28 8.24 5.47
CA PHE A 74 -11.33 8.95 4.60
C PHE A 74 -12.00 9.84 3.55
N PHE A 75 -13.06 9.33 2.93
CA PHE A 75 -13.72 9.97 1.79
C PHE A 75 -14.92 10.82 2.20
N SER A 76 -15.47 10.59 3.40
CA SER A 76 -16.71 11.24 3.86
C SER A 76 -16.47 12.36 4.87
N HIS A 77 -15.34 12.37 5.58
CA HIS A 77 -15.04 13.42 6.56
C HIS A 77 -14.25 14.56 5.92
N THR A 78 -14.40 15.76 6.47
CA THR A 78 -13.63 16.91 6.03
C THR A 78 -12.16 16.78 6.48
N PRO A 79 -11.19 17.35 5.75
CA PRO A 79 -9.76 17.26 6.11
C PRO A 79 -9.45 17.72 7.54
N ASN A 80 -10.18 18.72 8.05
CA ASN A 80 -9.99 19.24 9.41
C ASN A 80 -10.33 18.21 10.50
N GLN A 81 -11.18 17.23 10.18
CA GLN A 81 -11.52 16.14 11.10
C GLN A 81 -10.49 15.00 11.05
N ARG A 82 -9.68 14.94 9.98
CA ARG A 82 -8.68 13.89 9.73
C ARG A 82 -7.46 14.45 8.98
N PRO A 83 -6.53 15.11 9.68
CA PRO A 83 -5.34 15.67 9.04
C PRO A 83 -4.42 14.56 8.50
N PHE A 84 -3.83 14.80 7.34
CA PHE A 84 -2.74 13.98 6.84
C PHE A 84 -1.51 14.13 7.73
N ARG A 85 -0.82 13.02 7.98
CA ARG A 85 0.46 12.98 8.68
C ARG A 85 1.45 12.24 7.80
N THR A 86 2.64 12.80 7.65
CA THR A 86 3.76 12.10 7.01
C THR A 86 4.33 11.09 8.00
N LEU A 87 4.68 9.91 7.51
CA LEU A 87 5.52 9.00 8.27
C LEU A 87 6.91 9.64 8.32
N GLY A 88 7.43 9.86 9.53
CA GLY A 88 8.82 10.31 9.71
C GLY A 88 9.78 9.31 9.07
N LYS A 89 10.91 9.80 8.54
CA LYS A 89 12.02 8.93 8.14
C LYS A 89 12.61 8.23 9.36
#